data_AF-B4GDI1-F1
#
_entry.id   AF-B4GDI1-F1
#
_cell.length_a   1.000
_cell.length_b   1.000
_cell.length_c   1.000
_cell.angle_alpha   90.00
_cell.angle_beta   90.00
_cell.angle_gamma   90.00
#
_symmetry.space_group_name_H-M   'P 1'
#
loop_
_entity.id
_entity.type
_entity.pdbx_description
1 polymer ?
#
loop_
_entity_poly.entity_id
_entity_poly.type
_entity_poly.pdbx_seq_one_letter_code
_entity_poly.pdbx_strand_id
1 'polypeptide(L)'
;DVLHKICHPHGQVLRIVIFKKNGVQAMVEFDNLDAATRARENLNGADIYAGCCTLKIDYAKPEKLNVYKNEPDTSWDYTLSTGEILPSAFTFFTTFFPPKKK
;
A
#
# COMPACT_ATOMS: atom_id res chain seq x y z
N ASP A 1 -1.56 9.94 -1.28
CA ASP A 1 -2.86 9.95 -2.01
C ASP A 1 -3.02 8.95 -3.14
N VAL A 2 -2.13 8.90 -4.14
CA VAL A 2 -2.33 8.04 -5.35
C VAL A 2 -2.54 6.57 -4.97
N LEU A 3 -1.70 6.02 -4.09
CA LEU A 3 -1.81 4.66 -3.56
C LEU A 3 -3.18 4.37 -2.93
N HIS A 4 -3.70 5.31 -2.14
CA HIS A 4 -5.02 5.17 -1.54
C HIS A 4 -6.09 5.08 -2.64
N LYS A 5 -6.08 5.97 -3.64
CA LYS A 5 -7.07 5.98 -4.73
C LYS A 5 -7.08 4.70 -5.58
N ILE A 6 -5.91 4.13 -5.87
CA ILE A 6 -5.83 2.89 -6.66
C ILE A 6 -6.19 1.65 -5.85
N CYS A 7 -5.90 1.63 -4.55
CA CYS A 7 -6.14 0.48 -3.69
C CYS A 7 -7.58 0.45 -3.14
N HIS A 8 -8.17 1.62 -2.88
CA HIS A 8 -9.53 1.78 -2.36
C HIS A 8 -10.62 1.00 -3.12
N PRO A 9 -10.65 0.94 -4.48
CA PRO A 9 -11.65 0.14 -5.20
C PRO A 9 -11.47 -1.38 -5.03
N HIS A 10 -10.30 -1.84 -4.57
CA HIS A 10 -10.03 -3.26 -4.34
C HIS A 10 -10.31 -3.68 -2.89
N GLY A 11 -10.30 -2.74 -1.93
CA GLY A 11 -10.71 -2.95 -0.55
C GLY A 11 -10.39 -1.80 0.37
N GLN A 12 -10.73 -1.94 1.66
CA GLN A 12 -10.56 -0.88 2.64
C GLN A 12 -9.09 -0.77 3.03
N VAL A 13 -8.49 0.38 2.74
CA VAL A 13 -7.11 0.67 3.09
C VAL A 13 -7.06 1.16 4.54
N LEU A 14 -6.39 0.39 5.39
CA LEU A 14 -6.21 0.72 6.80
C LEU A 14 -5.05 1.70 6.97
N ARG A 15 -3.88 1.34 6.43
CA ARG A 15 -2.62 2.05 6.68
C ARG A 15 -1.76 2.05 5.44
N ILE A 16 -1.04 3.14 5.22
CA ILE A 16 -0.09 3.30 4.10
C ILE A 16 1.23 3.80 4.67
N VAL A 17 2.35 3.21 4.26
CA VAL A 17 3.69 3.69 4.57
C VAL A 17 4.52 3.74 3.31
N ILE A 18 5.25 4.82 3.07
CA ILE A 18 6.07 5.08 1.89
C ILE A 18 7.53 5.26 2.31
N PHE A 19 8.42 4.52 1.67
CA PHE A 19 9.87 4.55 1.86
C PHE A 19 10.56 4.97 0.56
N LYS A 20 11.40 6.00 0.63
CA LYS A 20 12.21 6.50 -0.50
C LYS A 20 13.70 6.20 -0.26
N LYS A 21 14.06 4.91 -0.08
CA LYS A 21 15.45 4.50 0.21
C LYS A 21 16.20 3.88 -0.98
N ASN A 22 15.52 3.11 -1.83
CA ASN A 22 16.08 2.45 -3.03
C ASN A 22 15.06 2.48 -4.18
N GLY A 23 14.53 3.66 -4.49
CA GLY A 23 13.29 3.83 -5.25
C GLY A 23 12.12 4.17 -4.33
N VAL A 24 10.92 4.32 -4.90
CA VAL A 24 9.71 4.54 -4.11
C VAL A 24 9.11 3.19 -3.79
N GLN A 25 9.17 2.80 -2.53
CA GLN A 25 8.48 1.65 -2.00
C GLN A 25 7.29 2.13 -1.19
N ALA A 26 6.15 1.49 -1.29
CA ALA A 26 5.08 1.72 -0.35
C ALA A 26 4.46 0.42 0.11
N MET A 27 4.09 0.37 1.37
CA MET A 27 3.41 -0.73 2.01
C MET A 27 1.99 -0.28 2.30
N VAL A 28 1.02 -1.04 1.80
CA VAL A 28 -0.40 -0.80 2.02
C VAL A 28 -0.96 -1.96 2.82
N GLU A 29 -1.70 -1.63 3.87
CA GLU A 29 -2.43 -2.58 4.70
C GLU A 29 -3.92 -2.50 4.38
N PHE A 30 -4.52 -3.66 4.18
CA PHE A 30 -5.95 -3.82 3.94
C PHE A 30 -6.65 -4.43 5.14
N ASP A 31 -7.97 -4.24 5.21
CA ASP A 31 -8.83 -4.87 6.21
C ASP A 31 -8.94 -6.40 6.04
N ASN A 32 -8.87 -6.86 4.80
CA ASN A 32 -9.07 -8.25 4.43
C ASN A 32 -7.97 -8.78 3.50
N LEU A 33 -7.59 -10.05 3.68
CA LEU A 33 -6.62 -10.76 2.81
C LEU A 33 -7.13 -10.91 1.38
N ASP A 34 -8.44 -11.07 1.20
CA ASP A 34 -9.08 -11.20 -0.11
C ASP A 34 -8.95 -9.90 -0.91
N ALA A 35 -9.27 -8.77 -0.27
CA ALA A 35 -9.08 -7.43 -0.81
C ALA A 35 -7.63 -7.17 -1.22
N ALA A 36 -6.70 -7.53 -0.34
CA ALA A 36 -5.29 -7.40 -0.62
C ALA A 36 -4.90 -8.25 -1.84
N THR A 37 -5.25 -9.54 -1.85
CA THR A 37 -4.90 -10.47 -2.93
C THR A 37 -5.45 -9.97 -4.26
N ARG A 38 -6.70 -9.51 -4.27
CA ARG A 38 -7.33 -8.90 -5.44
C ARG A 38 -6.60 -7.63 -5.89
N ALA A 39 -6.23 -6.74 -4.95
CA ALA A 39 -5.46 -5.53 -5.26
C ALA A 39 -4.12 -5.89 -5.92
N ARG A 40 -3.40 -6.89 -5.39
CA ARG A 40 -2.18 -7.40 -6.02
C ARG A 40 -2.43 -7.91 -7.41
N GLU A 41 -3.37 -8.83 -7.61
CA GLU A 41 -3.59 -9.43 -8.93
C GLU A 41 -3.98 -8.40 -10.00
N ASN A 42 -4.70 -7.34 -9.62
CA ASN A 42 -5.12 -6.29 -10.53
C ASN A 42 -4.07 -5.19 -10.75
N LEU A 43 -3.29 -4.86 -9.72
CA LEU A 43 -2.34 -3.74 -9.75
C LEU A 43 -0.88 -4.19 -9.96
N ASN A 44 -0.54 -5.47 -9.76
CA ASN A 44 0.80 -5.99 -9.99
C ASN A 44 1.11 -6.02 -11.50
N GLY A 45 2.14 -5.30 -11.91
CA GLY A 45 2.49 -5.09 -13.30
C GLY A 45 1.66 -4.01 -13.99
N ALA A 46 0.75 -3.34 -13.29
CA ALA A 46 -0.07 -2.27 -13.86
C ALA A 46 0.68 -0.93 -13.82
N ASP A 47 0.54 -0.14 -14.88
CA ASP A 47 1.08 1.22 -14.93
C ASP A 47 0.06 2.22 -14.37
N ILE A 48 0.43 2.99 -13.34
CA ILE A 48 -0.47 4.03 -12.80
C ILE A 48 -0.74 5.12 -13.84
N TYR A 49 0.26 5.42 -14.67
CA TYR A 49 0.18 6.41 -15.73
C TYR A 49 0.59 5.74 -17.04
N ALA A 50 -0.07 6.06 -18.16
CA ALA A 50 0.24 5.48 -19.46
C ALA A 50 1.76 5.60 -19.77
N GLY A 51 2.48 4.46 -19.75
CA GLY A 51 3.92 4.39 -20.01
C GLY A 51 4.84 4.84 -18.87
N CYS A 52 4.34 4.91 -17.62
CA CYS A 52 5.14 5.32 -16.47
C CYS A 52 4.61 4.73 -15.15
N CYS A 53 5.51 4.45 -14.20
CA CYS A 53 5.17 4.01 -12.85
C CYS A 53 4.50 2.62 -12.81
N THR A 54 5.14 1.62 -13.39
CA THR A 54 4.75 0.22 -13.23
C THR A 54 4.80 -0.15 -11.75
N LEU A 55 3.64 -0.52 -11.22
CA LEU A 55 3.49 -1.02 -9.87
C LEU A 55 3.96 -2.45 -9.84
N LYS A 56 4.97 -2.75 -9.05
CA LYS A 56 5.28 -4.14 -8.69
C LYS A 56 4.79 -4.40 -7.29
N ILE A 57 3.94 -5.41 -7.13
CA ILE A 57 3.26 -5.68 -5.87
C ILE A 57 3.60 -7.07 -5.35
N ASP A 58 4.24 -7.11 -4.18
CA ASP A 58 4.66 -8.32 -3.49
C ASP A 58 4.18 -8.36 -2.04
N TYR A 59 3.97 -9.56 -1.50
CA TYR A 59 3.64 -9.76 -0.10
C TYR A 59 4.76 -9.23 0.79
N ALA A 60 4.43 -8.37 1.75
CA ALA A 60 5.44 -7.90 2.70
C ALA A 60 5.66 -8.94 3.82
N LYS A 61 6.87 -8.93 4.38
CA LYS A 61 7.26 -9.78 5.51
C LYS A 61 6.60 -9.43 6.85
N PRO A 62 6.48 -8.15 7.26
CA PRO A 62 5.84 -7.83 8.53
C PRO A 62 4.31 -7.93 8.39
N GLU A 63 3.65 -8.51 9.40
CA GLU A 63 2.18 -8.63 9.50
C GLU A 63 1.50 -7.37 10.07
N LYS A 64 2.24 -6.33 10.44
CA LYS A 64 1.68 -5.08 10.95
C LYS A 64 2.53 -3.88 10.58
N LEU A 65 1.92 -2.85 9.99
CA LEU A 65 2.57 -1.55 9.83
C LEU A 65 2.42 -0.72 11.10
N ASN A 66 3.53 -0.20 11.64
CA ASN A 66 3.46 0.68 12.80
C ASN A 66 3.55 2.14 12.36
N VAL A 67 2.40 2.81 12.32
CA VAL A 67 2.29 4.24 11.97
C VAL A 67 2.20 5.05 13.27
N TYR A 68 3.33 5.61 13.70
CA TYR A 68 3.38 6.42 14.93
C TYR A 68 2.76 7.81 14.76
N LYS A 69 2.82 8.35 13.54
CA LYS A 69 2.25 9.65 13.19
C LYS A 69 1.80 9.68 11.73
N ASN A 70 0.74 10.43 11.45
CA ASN A 70 0.32 10.69 10.08
C ASN A 70 1.20 11.78 9.48
N GLU A 71 2.03 11.38 8.54
CA GLU A 71 2.92 12.23 7.76
C GLU A 71 2.46 12.16 6.30
N PRO A 72 2.08 13.29 5.69
CA PRO A 72 1.49 13.30 4.35
C PRO A 72 2.42 12.70 3.27
N ASP A 73 3.74 12.71 3.50
CA ASP A 73 4.74 12.23 2.54
C ASP A 73 5.30 10.83 2.83
N THR A 74 5.05 10.27 4.03
CA THR A 74 5.72 9.03 4.46
C THR A 74 4.81 8.00 5.11
N SER A 75 3.75 8.37 5.82
CA SER A 75 2.86 7.38 6.45
C SER A 75 1.50 7.94 6.78
N TRP A 76 0.45 7.18 6.55
CA TRP A 76 -0.91 7.56 6.89
C TRP A 76 -1.66 6.39 7.53
N ASP A 77 -2.41 6.68 8.58
CA ASP A 77 -3.24 5.73 9.29
C ASP A 77 -4.69 6.19 9.19
N TYR A 78 -5.52 5.40 8.50
CA TYR A 78 -6.94 5.65 8.33
C TYR A 78 -7.80 4.96 9.41
N THR A 79 -7.18 4.17 10.30
CA THR A 79 -7.85 3.43 11.37
C THR A 79 -7.97 4.21 12.68
N LEU A 80 -7.08 5.19 12.91
CA LEU A 80 -7.12 6.06 14.09
C LEU A 80 -8.47 6.77 14.31
N SER A 81 -9.26 6.97 13.26
CA SER A 81 -10.59 7.60 13.34
C SER A 81 -11.70 6.64 13.78
N THR A 82 -11.51 5.32 13.65
CA THR A 82 -12.61 4.34 13.81
C THR A 82 -12.58 3.59 15.14
N GLY A 83 -11.50 3.63 15.93
CA GLY A 83 -11.47 3.04 17.28
C GLY A 83 -11.65 1.51 17.34
N GLU A 84 -11.89 0.84 16.21
CA GLU A 84 -12.00 -0.61 16.12
C GLU A 84 -10.60 -1.22 16.03
N ILE A 85 -10.12 -1.72 17.17
CA ILE A 85 -8.96 -2.58 17.27
C ILE A 85 -9.37 -3.92 16.66
N LEU A 86 -9.31 -4.05 15.33
CA LEU A 86 -9.47 -5.35 14.68
C LEU A 86 -8.21 -6.18 14.92
N PRO A 87 -8.32 -7.33 15.61
CA PRO A 87 -7.23 -8.30 15.61
C PRO A 87 -7.17 -8.89 14.20
N SER A 88 -5.97 -9.06 13.64
CA SER A 88 -5.70 -9.78 12.37
C SER A 88 -5.69 -8.93 11.08
N ALA A 89 -4.89 -7.87 11.01
CA ALA A 89 -4.60 -7.20 9.74
C ALA A 89 -3.56 -8.01 8.91
N PHE A 90 -3.98 -9.15 8.37
CA PHE A 90 -3.17 -9.90 7.43
C PHE A 90 -3.34 -9.32 6.03
N THR A 91 -2.22 -8.81 5.49
CA THR A 91 -1.78 -8.87 4.09
C THR A 91 -1.31 -7.49 3.61
N PHE A 92 -0.01 -7.40 3.42
CA PHE A 92 0.66 -6.20 2.96
C PHE A 92 1.03 -6.35 1.51
N PHE A 93 0.89 -5.26 0.78
CA PHE A 93 1.39 -5.17 -0.57
C PHE A 93 2.42 -4.07 -0.70
N THR A 94 3.62 -4.48 -1.13
CA THR A 94 4.75 -3.59 -1.33
C THR A 94 4.75 -3.14 -2.78
N THR A 95 4.31 -1.91 -3.08
CA THR A 95 4.46 -1.31 -4.41
C THR A 95 5.90 -0.82 -4.58
N PHE A 96 6.67 -1.41 -5.48
CA PHE A 96 7.99 -0.94 -5.87
C PHE A 96 7.90 -0.15 -7.17
N PHE A 97 8.27 1.14 -7.14
CA PHE A 97 8.47 1.96 -8.32
C PHE A 97 9.94 1.88 -8.72
N PRO A 98 10.29 1.21 -9.83
CA PRO A 98 11.63 1.31 -10.36
C PRO A 98 11.88 2.76 -10.83
N PRO A 99 13.06 3.35 -10.54
CA PRO A 99 13.45 4.62 -11.15
C PRO A 99 13.52 4.42 -12.66
N LYS A 100 12.98 5.38 -13.43
CA LYS A 100 13.16 5.39 -14.89
C LYS A 100 14.65 5.27 -15.18
N LYS A 101 15.05 4.20 -15.88
CA LYS A 101 16.33 4.20 -16.59
C LYS A 101 16.22 5.31 -17.63
N LYS A 102 16.92 6.43 -17.38
CA LYS A 102 17.28 7.38 -18.43
C LYS A 102 18.16 6.68 -19.45
#